data_AF-A0A381E9I5-F1
#
_entry.id   AF-A0A381E9I5-F1
#
_cell.length_a   1.000
_cell.length_b   1.000
_cell.length_c   1.000
_cell.angle_alpha   90.00
_cell.angle_beta   90.00
_cell.angle_gamma   90.00
#
_symmetry.space_group_name_H-M   'P 1'
#
loop_
_entity.id
_entity.type
_entity.pdbx_description
1 polymer ?
#
loop_
_entity_poly.entity_id
_entity_poly.type
_entity_poly.pdbx_seq_one_letter_code
_entity_poly.pdbx_strand_id
1 'polypeptide(L)'
;MTSKPTHTTCKPLLLALCLASAALLTACDKAPAEKTAKPAPQTAATAAAANSAAAAAETPNITAEDMGNLARAMHGAANQQPDDAPKDKYGQPYIIGNLGGVPVNLPPSIVELVEYDDSPGFDPEKLRTYDPPTRNYQAIIESLGFDFRNHDSVLYDRNDPTLRQEYDTERRRGGDDWVSLNISAGSRYGTNPHALDDYFDSSLHLAKISSIPYVNTGEKIYGLALYINGGTDPKTQRPLREHWRAEDMFVFRDEQGNVQTIIKCANDDVKSPPCTHDFNFPPPMKIRISMMYPRQNLAQWQTIQNKAVQFIQGFQAELRE
;
A
#
# COMPACT_ATOMS: atom_id res chain seq x y z
N MET A 1 2.06 17.30 56.92
CA MET A 1 1.52 18.45 56.17
C MET A 1 2.64 18.98 55.27
N THR A 2 2.77 18.39 54.08
CA THR A 2 2.45 19.01 52.77
C THR A 2 3.42 20.12 52.35
N SER A 3 4.38 19.75 51.49
CA SER A 3 4.98 20.68 50.53
C SER A 3 5.30 19.92 49.23
N LYS A 4 4.47 20.14 48.21
CA LYS A 4 4.68 19.69 46.83
C LYS A 4 5.92 20.37 46.23
N PRO A 5 6.70 19.69 45.36
CA PRO A 5 7.46 20.35 44.32
C PRO A 5 6.68 20.36 43.00
N THR A 6 6.68 21.54 42.41
CA THR A 6 6.02 21.95 41.18
C THR A 6 6.76 21.38 39.97
N HIS A 7 6.11 20.55 39.14
CA HIS A 7 6.64 20.20 37.83
C HIS A 7 6.22 21.26 36.80
N THR A 8 7.22 21.98 36.31
CA THR A 8 7.12 22.88 35.16
C THR A 8 6.87 22.05 33.90
N THR A 9 5.69 22.24 33.31
CA THR A 9 5.26 21.60 32.06
C THR A 9 5.97 22.25 30.88
N CYS A 10 6.90 21.55 30.25
CA CYS A 10 7.43 21.91 28.93
C CYS A 10 6.68 21.09 27.87
N LYS A 11 5.79 21.74 27.11
CA LYS A 11 5.10 21.16 25.95
C LYS A 11 6.09 21.04 24.78
N PRO A 12 6.25 19.87 24.14
CA PRO A 12 6.69 19.83 22.75
C PRO A 12 5.45 19.92 21.85
N LEU A 13 5.49 20.89 20.93
CA LEU A 13 4.61 21.00 19.79
C LEU A 13 4.70 19.70 18.97
N LEU A 14 3.63 18.90 18.96
CA LEU A 14 3.45 17.84 17.97
C LEU A 14 2.53 18.38 16.88
N LEU A 15 3.11 18.56 15.69
CA LEU A 15 2.38 18.74 14.45
C LEU A 15 1.44 17.54 14.27
N ALA A 16 0.15 17.79 14.34
CA ALA A 16 -0.87 16.86 13.89
C ALA A 16 -0.88 16.84 12.36
N LEU A 17 -0.45 15.73 11.74
CA LEU A 17 -0.91 15.35 10.42
C LEU A 17 -2.06 14.36 10.63
N CYS A 18 -3.28 14.89 10.73
CA CYS A 18 -4.49 14.08 10.65
C CYS A 18 -5.03 14.14 9.22
N LEU A 19 -5.05 12.96 8.59
CA LEU A 19 -5.93 12.64 7.47
C LEU A 19 -7.39 12.87 7.89
N ALA A 20 -8.10 13.72 7.16
CA ALA A 20 -9.56 13.72 7.15
C ALA A 20 -10.07 14.39 5.88
N SER A 21 -10.56 13.58 4.94
CA SER A 21 -11.43 14.01 3.85
C SER A 21 -12.75 13.25 3.97
N ALA A 22 -13.80 13.94 4.42
CA ALA A 22 -15.19 13.81 3.93
C ALA A 22 -16.19 14.48 4.90
N ALA A 23 -16.81 15.57 4.48
CA ALA A 23 -18.26 15.80 4.55
C ALA A 23 -18.63 17.14 3.90
N LEU A 24 -19.63 17.10 3.04
CA LEU A 24 -20.21 18.20 2.27
C LEU A 24 -21.16 19.08 3.11
N LEU A 25 -21.13 20.38 2.80
CA LEU A 25 -22.21 21.38 2.71
C LEU A 25 -23.38 21.39 3.73
N THR A 26 -23.50 22.51 4.45
CA THR A 26 -24.78 23.21 4.65
C THR A 26 -24.57 24.72 4.58
N ALA A 27 -25.41 25.40 3.80
CA ALA A 27 -25.43 26.83 3.54
C ALA A 27 -26.28 27.62 4.56
N CYS A 28 -26.32 28.96 4.34
CA CYS A 28 -27.03 30.05 5.05
C CYS A 28 -26.13 30.77 6.09
N ASP A 29 -25.96 32.10 6.13
CA ASP A 29 -26.68 33.21 5.50
C ASP A 29 -25.81 34.50 5.43
N LYS A 30 -26.30 35.50 4.67
CA LYS A 30 -25.74 36.83 4.31
C LYS A 30 -25.21 37.67 5.51
N ALA A 31 -24.37 38.71 5.40
CA ALA A 31 -24.38 39.92 4.55
C ALA A 31 -23.08 40.79 4.81
N PRO A 32 -22.92 42.06 4.35
CA PRO A 32 -22.05 42.41 3.22
C PRO A 32 -20.99 43.53 3.43
N ALA A 33 -20.09 43.63 2.45
CA ALA A 33 -19.49 44.83 1.79
C ALA A 33 -18.95 46.04 2.57
N GLU A 34 -17.72 46.48 2.22
CA GLU A 34 -17.33 47.79 1.64
C GLU A 34 -15.79 47.89 1.59
N LYS A 35 -15.12 47.82 0.43
CA LYS A 35 -14.76 48.88 -0.55
C LYS A 35 -13.92 50.07 -0.03
N THR A 36 -12.91 50.40 -0.86
CA THR A 36 -12.02 51.59 -0.95
C THR A 36 -10.64 51.42 -0.29
N ALA A 37 -9.48 51.75 -0.89
CA ALA A 37 -9.13 52.48 -2.12
C ALA A 37 -7.73 52.06 -2.67
N LYS A 38 -7.45 52.48 -3.91
CA LYS A 38 -6.23 52.28 -4.75
C LYS A 38 -5.08 53.25 -4.33
N PRO A 39 -3.87 53.26 -4.95
CA PRO A 39 -2.58 53.19 -4.28
C PRO A 39 -1.74 54.48 -4.41
N ALA A 40 -0.61 54.56 -3.70
CA ALA A 40 0.42 55.59 -3.92
C ALA A 40 1.71 54.94 -4.45
N PRO A 41 2.37 55.51 -5.48
CA PRO A 41 3.52 54.92 -6.19
C PRO A 41 4.85 55.46 -5.67
N GLN A 42 5.90 54.64 -5.71
CA GLN A 42 7.33 55.00 -5.59
C GLN A 42 8.13 53.68 -5.57
N THR A 43 9.28 53.47 -6.22
CA THR A 43 10.10 54.20 -7.18
C THR A 43 10.97 53.10 -7.82
N ALA A 44 11.26 53.19 -9.12
CA ALA A 44 12.19 52.27 -9.77
C ALA A 44 13.63 52.58 -9.35
N ALA A 45 14.39 51.54 -9.00
CA ALA A 45 15.84 51.53 -9.08
C ALA A 45 16.27 50.16 -9.62
N THR A 46 16.65 50.16 -10.90
CA THR A 46 17.28 49.05 -11.62
C THR A 46 18.73 48.90 -11.18
N ALA A 47 19.14 47.69 -10.82
CA ALA A 47 20.51 47.22 -10.98
C ALA A 47 20.45 45.81 -11.61
N ALA A 48 21.09 45.69 -12.77
CA ALA A 48 21.16 44.48 -13.56
C ALA A 48 22.22 43.52 -13.02
N ALA A 49 21.94 42.22 -13.02
CA ALA A 49 22.94 41.17 -13.20
C ALA A 49 22.28 39.89 -13.71
N ALA A 50 22.93 39.29 -14.69
CA ALA A 50 22.45 38.29 -15.62
C ALA A 50 22.40 36.85 -15.07
N ASN A 51 21.63 36.01 -15.81
CA ASN A 51 21.72 34.56 -15.98
C ASN A 51 21.37 33.71 -14.74
N SER A 52 20.48 32.73 -14.78
CA SER A 52 20.25 31.75 -15.85
C SER A 52 18.92 31.04 -15.55
N ALA A 53 17.98 31.12 -16.50
CA ALA A 53 16.75 30.33 -16.42
C ALA A 53 17.09 28.87 -16.76
N ALA A 54 17.36 28.06 -15.74
CA ALA A 54 17.09 26.64 -15.86
C ALA A 54 15.57 26.52 -16.02
N ALA A 55 15.13 25.95 -17.13
CA ALA A 55 13.73 25.61 -17.34
C ALA A 55 13.29 24.68 -16.21
N ALA A 56 12.61 25.25 -15.21
CA ALA A 56 11.77 24.48 -14.33
C ALA A 56 10.74 23.83 -15.25
N ALA A 57 10.82 22.51 -15.43
CA ALA A 57 9.71 21.77 -15.99
C ALA A 57 8.49 22.16 -15.15
N GLU A 58 7.55 22.88 -15.76
CA GLU A 58 6.27 23.20 -15.11
C GLU A 58 5.69 21.87 -14.66
N THR A 59 5.59 21.69 -13.35
CA THR A 59 4.84 20.56 -12.81
C THR A 59 3.40 20.75 -13.29
N PRO A 60 2.81 19.80 -14.02
CA PRO A 60 1.46 19.96 -14.53
C PRO A 60 0.53 20.21 -13.35
N ASN A 61 -0.22 21.30 -13.42
CA ASN A 61 -1.10 21.72 -12.35
C ASN A 61 -2.27 20.72 -12.26
N ILE A 62 -2.29 19.89 -11.21
CA ILE A 62 -3.31 18.85 -11.03
C ILE A 62 -4.65 19.52 -10.75
N THR A 63 -5.65 19.26 -11.58
CA THR A 63 -6.99 19.82 -11.45
C THR A 63 -7.91 18.92 -10.63
N ALA A 64 -9.05 19.45 -10.17
CA ALA A 64 -10.10 18.63 -9.55
C ALA A 64 -10.68 17.59 -10.53
N GLU A 65 -10.67 17.90 -11.83
CA GLU A 65 -11.06 16.97 -12.88
C GLU A 65 -10.04 15.82 -13.02
N ASP A 66 -8.74 16.12 -12.95
CA ASP A 66 -7.68 15.10 -12.94
C ASP A 66 -7.85 14.14 -11.74
N MET A 67 -8.20 14.66 -10.56
CA MET A 67 -8.52 13.83 -9.39
C MET A 67 -9.78 12.96 -9.59
N GLY A 68 -10.80 13.50 -10.28
CA GLY A 68 -12.00 12.74 -10.64
C GLY A 68 -11.73 11.64 -11.67
N ASN A 69 -10.88 11.92 -12.67
CA ASN A 69 -10.40 10.94 -13.64
C ASN A 69 -9.61 9.83 -12.94
N LEU A 70 -8.72 10.21 -12.01
CA LEU A 70 -7.95 9.25 -11.21
C LEU A 70 -8.87 8.32 -10.41
N ALA A 71 -9.87 8.87 -9.72
CA ALA A 71 -10.83 8.06 -8.98
C ALA A 71 -11.60 7.09 -9.90
N ARG A 72 -12.00 7.51 -11.10
CA ARG A 72 -12.63 6.63 -12.08
C ARG A 72 -11.68 5.57 -12.63
N ALA A 73 -10.41 5.88 -12.83
CA ALA A 73 -9.43 4.90 -13.29
C ALA A 73 -9.12 3.86 -12.19
N MET A 74 -8.88 4.31 -10.96
CA MET A 74 -8.48 3.45 -9.84
C MET A 74 -9.64 2.66 -9.20
N HIS A 75 -10.87 3.17 -9.28
CA HIS A 75 -12.05 2.54 -8.67
C HIS A 75 -13.15 2.16 -9.67
N GLY A 76 -12.95 2.42 -10.96
CA GLY A 76 -13.97 2.21 -11.99
C GLY A 76 -13.93 0.86 -12.69
N ALA A 77 -13.05 -0.07 -12.28
CA ALA A 77 -12.98 -1.40 -12.91
C ALA A 77 -14.36 -2.08 -12.99
N ALA A 78 -15.19 -1.98 -11.95
CA ALA A 78 -16.55 -2.52 -11.95
C ALA A 78 -17.48 -1.90 -13.02
N ASN A 79 -17.28 -0.64 -13.39
CA ASN A 79 -18.08 0.05 -14.42
C ASN A 79 -17.61 -0.27 -15.85
N GLN A 80 -16.49 -0.98 -16.00
CA GLN A 80 -15.92 -1.36 -17.31
C GLN A 80 -16.35 -2.78 -17.72
N GLN A 81 -17.18 -3.44 -16.92
CA GLN A 81 -17.61 -4.82 -17.16
C GLN A 81 -18.71 -4.87 -18.23
N PRO A 82 -18.77 -5.94 -19.04
CA PRO A 82 -19.85 -6.11 -20.01
C PRO A 82 -21.19 -6.39 -19.30
N ASP A 83 -22.31 -6.08 -19.95
CA ASP A 83 -23.65 -6.23 -19.37
C ASP A 83 -24.00 -7.67 -18.98
N ASP A 84 -23.40 -8.65 -19.67
CA ASP A 84 -23.56 -10.09 -19.44
C ASP A 84 -22.51 -10.69 -18.50
N ALA A 85 -21.67 -9.86 -17.87
CA ALA A 85 -20.72 -10.32 -16.86
C ALA A 85 -21.44 -11.13 -15.76
N PRO A 86 -20.85 -12.26 -15.31
CA PRO A 86 -21.36 -12.98 -14.15
C PRO A 86 -21.55 -12.02 -12.96
N LYS A 87 -22.55 -12.29 -12.13
CA LYS A 87 -22.89 -11.42 -10.99
C LYS A 87 -22.58 -12.11 -9.68
N ASP A 88 -22.12 -11.33 -8.71
CA ASP A 88 -21.88 -11.78 -7.35
C ASP A 88 -23.20 -11.97 -6.56
N LYS A 89 -23.07 -12.37 -5.28
CA LYS A 89 -24.20 -12.57 -4.38
C LYS A 89 -25.05 -11.31 -4.13
N TYR A 90 -24.55 -10.13 -4.47
CA TYR A 90 -25.25 -8.84 -4.37
C TYR A 90 -25.84 -8.38 -5.71
N GLY A 91 -25.72 -9.18 -6.77
CA GLY A 91 -26.15 -8.82 -8.11
C GLY A 91 -25.23 -7.82 -8.82
N GLN A 92 -24.04 -7.54 -8.28
CA GLN A 92 -23.05 -6.69 -8.91
C GLN A 92 -22.22 -7.51 -9.91
N PRO A 93 -21.87 -6.96 -11.08
CA PRO A 93 -21.00 -7.65 -12.01
C PRO A 93 -19.64 -7.92 -11.37
N TYR A 94 -19.13 -9.15 -11.52
CA TYR A 94 -17.76 -9.48 -11.20
C TYR A 94 -16.81 -8.63 -12.06
N ILE A 95 -15.69 -8.21 -11.47
CA ILE A 95 -14.59 -7.65 -12.24
C ILE A 95 -13.86 -8.82 -12.90
N ILE A 96 -13.95 -8.93 -14.23
CA ILE A 96 -13.35 -10.02 -15.00
C ILE A 96 -12.01 -9.62 -15.61
N GLY A 97 -11.13 -10.60 -15.82
CA GLY A 97 -9.85 -10.36 -16.49
C GLY A 97 -8.90 -11.54 -16.42
N ASN A 98 -7.67 -11.29 -16.84
CA ASN A 98 -6.55 -12.21 -16.78
C ASN A 98 -5.60 -11.79 -15.64
N LEU A 99 -5.54 -12.60 -14.58
CA LEU A 99 -4.60 -12.41 -13.48
C LEU A 99 -3.43 -13.39 -13.64
N GLY A 100 -2.27 -12.89 -14.04
CA GLY A 100 -1.04 -13.69 -14.13
C GLY A 100 -1.12 -14.90 -15.08
N GLY A 101 -1.93 -14.82 -16.14
CA GLY A 101 -2.16 -15.89 -17.10
C GLY A 101 -3.45 -16.69 -16.86
N VAL A 102 -4.23 -16.38 -15.82
CA VAL A 102 -5.42 -17.15 -15.43
C VAL A 102 -6.66 -16.26 -15.45
N PRO A 103 -7.77 -16.67 -16.09
CA PRO A 103 -9.02 -15.93 -16.07
C PRO A 103 -9.63 -15.91 -14.67
N VAL A 104 -10.14 -14.75 -14.23
CA VAL A 104 -10.68 -14.57 -12.87
C VAL A 104 -12.01 -13.82 -12.85
N ASN A 105 -12.81 -14.11 -11.82
CA ASN A 105 -14.03 -13.38 -11.43
C ASN A 105 -13.81 -12.78 -10.04
N LEU A 106 -13.61 -11.46 -9.97
CA LEU A 106 -13.27 -10.78 -8.72
C LEU A 106 -14.49 -10.04 -8.14
N PRO A 107 -14.97 -10.41 -6.95
CA PRO A 107 -16.15 -9.75 -6.38
C PRO A 107 -15.81 -8.29 -6.00
N PRO A 108 -16.53 -7.28 -6.52
CA PRO A 108 -16.20 -5.87 -6.32
C PRO A 108 -16.37 -5.40 -4.87
N SER A 109 -17.04 -6.17 -4.02
CA SER A 109 -17.13 -5.88 -2.58
C SER A 109 -15.93 -6.42 -1.77
N ILE A 110 -15.16 -7.35 -2.33
CA ILE A 110 -13.97 -7.95 -1.72
C ILE A 110 -12.71 -7.23 -2.21
N VAL A 111 -12.50 -7.17 -3.53
CA VAL A 111 -11.25 -6.62 -4.10
C VAL A 111 -11.30 -5.12 -4.26
N GLU A 112 -10.17 -4.44 -4.07
CA GLU A 112 -10.02 -3.00 -4.24
C GLU A 112 -8.81 -2.66 -5.09
N LEU A 113 -8.74 -1.40 -5.53
CA LEU A 113 -7.62 -0.86 -6.31
C LEU A 113 -7.28 -1.75 -7.52
N VAL A 114 -8.31 -2.26 -8.19
CA VAL A 114 -8.12 -3.14 -9.35
C VAL A 114 -7.72 -2.28 -10.55
N GLU A 115 -6.49 -2.44 -11.00
CA GLU A 115 -5.97 -1.80 -12.21
C GLU A 115 -5.73 -2.86 -13.28
N TYR A 116 -6.14 -2.56 -14.51
CA TYR A 116 -5.69 -3.29 -15.70
C TYR A 116 -4.36 -2.72 -16.21
N ASP A 117 -3.62 -3.49 -17.00
CA ASP A 117 -2.30 -3.10 -17.55
C ASP A 117 -2.34 -1.85 -18.44
N ASP A 118 -3.50 -1.54 -19.02
CA ASP A 118 -3.75 -0.33 -19.81
C ASP A 118 -4.23 0.87 -18.96
N SER A 119 -4.33 0.71 -17.64
CA SER A 119 -4.79 1.77 -16.75
C SER A 119 -3.77 2.92 -16.72
N PRO A 120 -4.22 4.17 -16.66
CA PRO A 120 -3.33 5.33 -16.73
C PRO A 120 -2.50 5.54 -15.45
N GLY A 121 -2.87 4.87 -14.34
CA GLY A 121 -2.25 5.08 -13.03
C GLY A 121 -2.33 6.55 -12.60
N PHE A 122 -1.23 7.08 -12.09
CA PHE A 122 -1.11 8.48 -11.65
C PHE A 122 -0.63 9.45 -12.75
N ASP A 123 -0.55 9.01 -14.01
CA ASP A 123 -0.11 9.87 -15.11
C ASP A 123 -1.24 10.86 -15.51
N PRO A 124 -1.10 12.16 -15.23
CA PRO A 124 -2.18 13.14 -15.46
C PRO A 124 -2.57 13.27 -16.92
N GLU A 125 -1.63 13.11 -17.85
CA GLU A 125 -1.90 13.27 -19.28
C GLU A 125 -2.65 12.05 -19.83
N LYS A 126 -2.26 10.84 -19.41
CA LYS A 126 -3.02 9.63 -19.74
C LYS A 126 -4.42 9.67 -19.14
N LEU A 127 -4.56 10.12 -17.89
CA LEU A 127 -5.85 10.23 -17.20
C LEU A 127 -6.87 11.09 -17.95
N ARG A 128 -6.44 12.22 -18.53
CA ARG A 128 -7.33 13.14 -19.26
C ARG A 128 -7.89 12.56 -20.55
N THR A 129 -7.19 11.59 -21.14
CA THR A 129 -7.53 10.99 -22.43
C THR A 129 -7.95 9.53 -22.31
N TYR A 130 -8.04 9.02 -21.08
CA TYR A 130 -8.32 7.62 -20.84
C TYR A 130 -9.79 7.30 -21.10
N ASP A 131 -10.01 6.44 -22.10
CA ASP A 131 -11.30 5.85 -22.42
C ASP A 131 -11.19 4.32 -22.22
N PRO A 132 -11.64 3.79 -21.07
CA PRO A 132 -11.47 2.38 -20.78
C PRO A 132 -12.33 1.51 -21.69
N PRO A 133 -11.78 0.44 -22.30
CA PRO A 133 -12.57 -0.49 -23.08
C PRO A 133 -13.50 -1.33 -22.19
N THR A 134 -14.56 -1.88 -22.78
CA THR A 134 -15.32 -2.97 -22.13
C THR A 134 -14.42 -4.18 -21.91
N ARG A 135 -14.41 -4.70 -20.68
CA ARG A 135 -13.49 -5.75 -20.24
C ARG A 135 -13.93 -7.13 -20.69
N ASN A 136 -12.95 -8.02 -20.80
CA ASN A 136 -13.10 -9.44 -21.10
C ASN A 136 -12.00 -10.22 -20.37
N TYR A 137 -12.02 -11.56 -20.44
CA TYR A 137 -11.03 -12.40 -19.78
C TYR A 137 -9.61 -12.31 -20.39
N GLN A 138 -9.40 -11.57 -21.48
CA GLN A 138 -8.07 -11.28 -22.02
C GLN A 138 -7.48 -9.99 -21.44
N ALA A 139 -8.29 -9.14 -20.81
CA ALA A 139 -7.83 -7.90 -20.19
C ALA A 139 -6.91 -8.23 -19.00
N ILE A 140 -5.63 -7.87 -19.11
CA ILE A 140 -4.63 -8.16 -18.09
C ILE A 140 -4.88 -7.28 -16.88
N ILE A 141 -5.08 -7.91 -15.72
CA ILE A 141 -5.13 -7.24 -14.43
C ILE A 141 -3.69 -7.07 -13.97
N GLU A 142 -3.28 -5.84 -13.69
CA GLU A 142 -1.93 -5.46 -13.28
C GLU A 142 -1.82 -5.42 -11.75
N SER A 143 -2.84 -4.95 -11.06
CA SER A 143 -2.83 -4.83 -9.61
C SER A 143 -4.22 -5.02 -9.01
N LEU A 144 -4.28 -5.52 -7.78
CA LEU A 144 -5.47 -5.51 -6.94
C LEU A 144 -5.06 -5.70 -5.47
N GLY A 145 -5.90 -5.23 -4.55
CA GLY A 145 -5.80 -5.50 -3.13
C GLY A 145 -7.03 -6.21 -2.59
N PHE A 146 -6.87 -6.94 -1.47
CA PHE A 146 -7.97 -7.36 -0.63
C PHE A 146 -7.46 -7.73 0.76
N ASP A 147 -8.39 -7.79 1.73
CA ASP A 147 -8.07 -8.14 3.10
C ASP A 147 -8.73 -9.47 3.49
N PHE A 148 -8.09 -10.22 4.37
CA PHE A 148 -8.69 -11.40 5.00
C PHE A 148 -8.31 -11.50 6.48
N ARG A 149 -9.19 -12.11 7.25
CA ARG A 149 -8.96 -12.42 8.66
C ARG A 149 -8.42 -13.83 8.78
N ASN A 150 -7.25 -13.95 9.40
CA ASN A 150 -6.51 -15.19 9.36
C ASN A 150 -7.19 -16.29 10.21
N HIS A 151 -7.59 -16.07 11.45
CA HIS A 151 -8.03 -17.14 12.35
C HIS A 151 -9.25 -17.93 11.87
N ASP A 152 -10.16 -17.31 11.12
CA ASP A 152 -11.39 -17.92 10.60
C ASP A 152 -11.47 -17.95 9.07
N SER A 153 -10.43 -17.50 8.37
CA SER A 153 -10.36 -17.49 6.90
C SER A 153 -11.51 -16.72 6.23
N VAL A 154 -11.89 -15.57 6.79
CA VAL A 154 -12.94 -14.71 6.23
C VAL A 154 -12.32 -13.63 5.33
N LEU A 155 -12.80 -13.51 4.09
CA LEU A 155 -12.50 -12.38 3.21
C LEU A 155 -13.28 -11.14 3.66
N TYR A 156 -12.61 -9.99 3.70
CA TYR A 156 -13.25 -8.73 4.04
C TYR A 156 -14.25 -8.31 2.95
N ASP A 157 -15.53 -8.27 3.30
CA ASP A 157 -16.62 -7.87 2.43
C ASP A 157 -17.17 -6.50 2.81
N ARG A 158 -16.89 -5.49 1.99
CA ARG A 158 -17.32 -4.10 2.22
C ARG A 158 -18.84 -3.92 2.16
N ASN A 159 -19.58 -4.89 1.66
CA ASN A 159 -21.05 -4.86 1.66
C ASN A 159 -21.66 -5.57 2.88
N ASP A 160 -20.85 -6.28 3.70
CA ASP A 160 -21.31 -6.86 4.95
C ASP A 160 -21.15 -5.82 6.10
N PRO A 161 -22.25 -5.26 6.64
CA PRO A 161 -22.18 -4.25 7.69
C PRO A 161 -21.59 -4.78 9.00
N THR A 162 -21.83 -6.06 9.33
CA THR A 162 -21.30 -6.67 10.55
C THR A 162 -19.80 -6.84 10.44
N LEU A 163 -19.33 -7.40 9.31
CA LEU A 163 -17.92 -7.62 9.08
C LEU A 163 -17.11 -6.31 9.02
N ARG A 164 -17.67 -5.25 8.43
CA ARG A 164 -17.07 -3.90 8.49
C ARG A 164 -16.88 -3.39 9.90
N GLN A 165 -17.91 -3.54 10.74
CA GLN A 165 -17.82 -3.11 12.13
C GLN A 165 -16.76 -3.91 12.90
N GLU A 166 -16.68 -5.22 12.69
CA GLU A 166 -15.66 -6.09 13.27
C GLU A 166 -14.27 -5.67 12.83
N TYR A 167 -14.04 -5.55 11.52
CA TYR A 167 -12.78 -5.12 10.92
C TYR A 167 -12.29 -3.79 11.52
N ASP A 168 -13.13 -2.76 11.54
CA ASP A 168 -12.78 -1.44 12.06
C ASP A 168 -12.50 -1.49 13.58
N THR A 169 -13.23 -2.31 14.32
CA THR A 169 -13.08 -2.43 15.77
C THR A 169 -11.80 -3.18 16.14
N GLU A 170 -11.52 -4.27 15.46
CA GLU A 170 -10.33 -5.10 15.67
C GLU A 170 -9.06 -4.31 15.31
N ARG A 171 -9.01 -3.67 14.14
CA ARG A 171 -7.85 -2.85 13.74
C ARG A 171 -7.60 -1.67 14.67
N ARG A 172 -8.64 -0.96 15.11
CA ARG A 172 -8.50 0.12 16.12
C ARG A 172 -8.05 -0.42 17.46
N ARG A 173 -8.52 -1.61 17.85
CA ARG A 173 -8.04 -2.27 19.05
C ARG A 173 -6.57 -2.63 18.88
N GLY A 174 -6.08 -2.99 17.71
CA GLY A 174 -4.72 -3.50 17.52
C GLY A 174 -4.54 -4.86 18.22
N GLY A 175 -3.49 -5.57 17.83
CA GLY A 175 -3.37 -6.98 18.15
C GLY A 175 -4.21 -7.86 17.21
N ASP A 176 -4.73 -7.29 16.12
CA ASP A 176 -5.67 -7.98 15.23
C ASP A 176 -4.98 -9.03 14.35
N ASP A 177 -5.82 -9.73 13.60
CA ASP A 177 -5.44 -10.87 12.76
C ASP A 177 -5.84 -10.64 11.30
N TRP A 178 -6.03 -9.37 10.92
CA TRP A 178 -6.26 -8.99 9.54
C TRP A 178 -4.94 -8.94 8.79
N VAL A 179 -4.98 -9.51 7.60
CA VAL A 179 -3.90 -9.48 6.63
C VAL A 179 -4.39 -8.64 5.46
N SER A 180 -3.68 -7.56 5.17
CA SER A 180 -3.87 -6.83 3.92
C SER A 180 -2.97 -7.40 2.85
N LEU A 181 -3.51 -7.66 1.66
CA LEU A 181 -2.79 -8.27 0.56
C LEU A 181 -2.87 -7.38 -0.66
N ASN A 182 -1.72 -7.16 -1.31
CA ASN A 182 -1.60 -6.52 -2.62
C ASN A 182 -0.99 -7.50 -3.62
N ILE A 183 -1.53 -7.52 -4.82
CA ILE A 183 -1.06 -8.33 -5.93
C ILE A 183 -0.43 -7.42 -6.98
N SER A 184 0.69 -7.86 -7.54
CA SER A 184 1.29 -7.28 -8.74
C SER A 184 1.40 -8.35 -9.83
N ALA A 185 0.88 -8.05 -11.00
CA ALA A 185 0.74 -8.90 -12.17
C ALA A 185 1.09 -8.10 -13.44
N GLY A 186 0.92 -8.70 -14.62
CA GLY A 186 1.13 -8.00 -15.90
C GLY A 186 2.52 -7.35 -16.00
N SER A 187 2.55 -6.08 -16.41
CA SER A 187 3.78 -5.30 -16.54
C SER A 187 4.54 -5.16 -15.20
N ARG A 188 3.82 -5.08 -14.06
CA ARG A 188 4.42 -4.96 -12.71
C ARG A 188 5.07 -6.24 -12.19
N TYR A 189 4.67 -7.41 -12.67
CA TYR A 189 5.34 -8.66 -12.31
C TYR A 189 6.79 -8.67 -12.80
N GLY A 190 7.02 -8.10 -13.99
CA GLY A 190 8.31 -8.08 -14.68
C GLY A 190 8.66 -9.44 -15.31
N THR A 191 9.91 -9.58 -15.77
CA THR A 191 10.39 -10.78 -16.45
C THR A 191 11.43 -11.57 -15.66
N ASN A 192 11.90 -11.03 -14.51
CA ASN A 192 12.94 -11.68 -13.71
C ASN A 192 12.33 -12.75 -12.78
N PRO A 193 12.64 -14.05 -12.97
CA PRO A 193 12.18 -15.11 -12.06
C PRO A 193 12.85 -15.05 -10.67
N HIS A 194 13.97 -14.34 -10.54
CA HIS A 194 14.75 -14.15 -9.30
C HIS A 194 14.55 -12.76 -8.68
N ALA A 195 13.44 -12.10 -8.96
CA ALA A 195 13.20 -10.74 -8.47
C ALA A 195 13.24 -10.61 -6.93
N LEU A 196 12.96 -11.68 -6.18
CA LEU A 196 13.11 -11.68 -4.72
C LEU A 196 14.56 -11.78 -4.27
N ASP A 197 15.43 -12.47 -5.02
CA ASP A 197 16.88 -12.44 -4.76
C ASP A 197 17.42 -11.01 -4.95
N ASP A 198 17.05 -10.34 -6.04
CA ASP A 198 17.40 -8.95 -6.30
C ASP A 198 16.86 -8.01 -5.21
N TYR A 199 15.63 -8.23 -4.75
CA TYR A 199 15.02 -7.43 -3.68
C TYR A 199 15.73 -7.65 -2.34
N PHE A 200 16.13 -8.89 -2.03
CA PHE A 200 16.93 -9.21 -0.85
C PHE A 200 18.29 -8.49 -0.90
N ASP A 201 19.02 -8.62 -2.01
CA ASP A 201 20.34 -7.99 -2.17
C ASP A 201 20.25 -6.45 -2.12
N SER A 202 19.22 -5.89 -2.76
CA SER A 202 18.92 -4.45 -2.70
C SER A 202 18.63 -4.01 -1.27
N SER A 203 17.90 -4.82 -0.48
CA SER A 203 17.60 -4.53 0.92
C SER A 203 18.87 -4.48 1.77
N LEU A 204 19.80 -5.42 1.57
CA LEU A 204 21.10 -5.41 2.24
C LEU A 204 21.93 -4.18 1.84
N HIS A 205 21.96 -3.85 0.54
CA HIS A 205 22.70 -2.72 0.01
C HIS A 205 22.20 -1.38 0.54
N LEU A 206 20.89 -1.14 0.48
CA LEU A 206 20.26 0.09 0.96
C LEU A 206 20.41 0.28 2.47
N ALA A 207 20.30 -0.80 3.24
CA ALA A 207 20.54 -0.76 4.68
C ALA A 207 21.98 -0.36 5.02
N LYS A 208 22.95 -0.85 4.24
CA LYS A 208 24.36 -0.48 4.37
C LYS A 208 24.60 1.01 4.06
N ILE A 209 24.03 1.53 2.97
CA ILE A 209 24.11 2.96 2.62
C ILE A 209 23.47 3.82 3.71
N SER A 210 22.36 3.34 4.29
CA SER A 210 21.64 4.01 5.37
C SER A 210 22.33 3.89 6.74
N SER A 211 23.53 3.29 6.80
CA SER A 211 24.30 3.09 8.04
C SER A 211 23.57 2.28 9.11
N ILE A 212 22.63 1.41 8.68
CA ILE A 212 21.86 0.48 9.52
C ILE A 212 21.96 -0.94 8.93
N PRO A 213 23.17 -1.51 8.75
CA PRO A 213 23.35 -2.72 7.96
C PRO A 213 22.67 -3.94 8.58
N TYR A 214 22.06 -4.77 7.73
CA TYR A 214 21.62 -6.10 8.13
C TYR A 214 22.82 -7.02 8.36
N VAL A 215 22.76 -7.80 9.43
CA VAL A 215 23.70 -8.89 9.72
C VAL A 215 22.93 -10.20 9.85
N ASN A 216 23.44 -11.26 9.23
CA ASN A 216 22.91 -12.60 9.41
C ASN A 216 23.25 -13.06 10.84
N THR A 217 22.24 -13.48 11.60
CA THR A 217 22.42 -13.96 12.97
C THR A 217 22.89 -15.42 13.05
N GLY A 218 22.71 -16.19 11.97
CA GLY A 218 22.86 -17.64 11.96
C GLY A 218 21.66 -18.39 12.56
N GLU A 219 20.69 -17.67 13.12
CA GLU A 219 19.50 -18.25 13.73
C GLU A 219 18.39 -18.49 12.71
N LYS A 220 17.52 -19.46 13.03
CA LYS A 220 16.27 -19.71 12.32
C LYS A 220 15.08 -19.54 13.25
N ILE A 221 14.17 -18.65 12.90
CA ILE A 221 12.94 -18.38 13.64
C ILE A 221 11.75 -18.81 12.76
N TYR A 222 10.92 -19.73 13.23
CA TYR A 222 9.80 -20.30 12.47
C TYR A 222 10.19 -20.85 11.08
N GLY A 223 11.40 -21.39 10.97
CA GLY A 223 11.97 -21.89 9.71
C GLY A 223 12.60 -20.83 8.80
N LEU A 224 12.57 -19.55 9.19
CA LEU A 224 13.13 -18.42 8.43
C LEU A 224 14.50 -18.01 8.97
N ALA A 225 15.47 -17.76 8.08
CA ALA A 225 16.76 -17.19 8.46
C ALA A 225 16.59 -15.75 8.93
N LEU A 226 17.17 -15.42 10.08
CA LEU A 226 17.02 -14.10 10.71
C LEU A 226 18.21 -13.17 10.38
N TYR A 227 17.88 -12.00 9.87
CA TYR A 227 18.76 -10.85 9.69
C TYR A 227 18.27 -9.68 10.55
N ILE A 228 19.17 -9.03 11.27
CA ILE A 228 18.87 -7.88 12.13
C ILE A 228 19.74 -6.69 11.75
N ASN A 229 19.32 -5.46 12.05
CA ASN A 229 20.22 -4.31 11.94
C ASN A 229 21.30 -4.38 13.04
N GLY A 230 22.50 -4.81 12.67
CA GLY A 230 23.60 -5.09 13.59
C GLY A 230 24.48 -3.89 13.86
N GLY A 231 25.13 -3.88 15.03
CA GLY A 231 26.05 -2.82 15.46
C GLY A 231 25.42 -1.81 16.42
N THR A 232 26.12 -0.69 16.62
CA THR A 232 25.76 0.34 17.59
C THR A 232 25.70 1.70 16.89
N ASP A 233 24.67 2.48 17.18
CA ASP A 233 24.56 3.86 16.72
C ASP A 233 25.69 4.70 17.36
N PRO A 234 26.57 5.33 16.56
CA PRO A 234 27.70 6.09 17.10
C PRO A 234 27.26 7.33 17.90
N LYS A 235 26.06 7.87 17.65
CA LYS A 235 25.52 9.05 18.34
C LYS A 235 24.87 8.69 19.66
N THR A 236 24.00 7.67 19.65
CA THR A 236 23.21 7.29 20.82
C THR A 236 23.86 6.20 21.67
N GLN A 237 24.87 5.52 21.14
CA GLN A 237 25.54 4.36 21.75
C GLN A 237 24.57 3.18 22.04
N ARG A 238 23.40 3.18 21.40
CA ARG A 238 22.40 2.11 21.51
C ARG A 238 22.53 1.13 20.33
N PRO A 239 22.07 -0.13 20.47
CA PRO A 239 22.01 -1.07 19.36
C PRO A 239 21.26 -0.47 18.16
N LEU A 240 21.78 -0.65 16.94
CA LEU A 240 21.12 -0.17 15.72
C LEU A 240 19.74 -0.80 15.50
N ARG A 241 19.53 -2.01 16.03
CA ARG A 241 18.23 -2.70 16.05
C ARG A 241 17.13 -1.92 16.80
N GLU A 242 17.50 -1.00 17.69
CA GLU A 242 16.56 -0.13 18.43
C GLU A 242 16.29 1.20 17.72
N HIS A 243 16.89 1.43 16.55
CA HIS A 243 16.60 2.61 15.74
C HIS A 243 15.15 2.52 15.20
N TRP A 244 14.42 3.63 15.13
CA TRP A 244 13.02 3.66 14.69
C TRP A 244 12.76 3.22 13.22
N ARG A 245 13.82 3.01 12.45
CA ARG A 245 13.77 2.46 11.07
C ARG A 245 14.31 1.03 11.01
N ALA A 246 14.69 0.48 12.14
CA ALA A 246 15.23 -0.86 12.20
C ALA A 246 14.09 -1.87 12.11
N GLU A 247 14.34 -2.91 11.34
CA GLU A 247 13.42 -3.99 11.10
C GLU A 247 14.19 -5.29 11.26
N ASP A 248 13.52 -6.33 11.70
CA ASP A 248 14.06 -7.69 11.57
C ASP A 248 13.58 -8.25 10.22
N MET A 249 14.52 -8.80 9.46
CA MET A 249 14.24 -9.42 8.17
C MET A 249 14.38 -10.94 8.27
N PHE A 250 13.31 -11.64 7.90
CA PHE A 250 13.18 -13.09 7.93
C PHE A 250 13.10 -13.62 6.50
N VAL A 251 13.91 -14.62 6.17
CA VAL A 251 14.06 -15.08 4.78
C VAL A 251 13.88 -16.59 4.69
N PHE A 252 13.02 -17.04 3.76
CA PHE A 252 12.92 -18.42 3.33
C PHE A 252 13.59 -18.59 1.97
N ARG A 253 14.36 -19.66 1.81
CA ARG A 253 15.00 -20.06 0.54
C ARG A 253 14.57 -21.47 0.16
N ASP A 254 14.45 -21.71 -1.14
CA ASP A 254 14.24 -23.06 -1.67
C ASP A 254 15.51 -23.92 -1.57
N GLU A 255 15.42 -25.17 -2.02
CA GLU A 255 16.53 -26.13 -2.03
C GLU A 255 17.68 -25.71 -2.96
N GLN A 256 17.40 -24.86 -3.95
CA GLN A 256 18.39 -24.30 -4.88
C GLN A 256 19.05 -23.04 -4.30
N GLY A 257 18.58 -22.55 -3.16
CA GLY A 257 19.09 -21.37 -2.47
C GLY A 257 18.46 -20.05 -2.90
N ASN A 258 17.46 -20.05 -3.79
CA ASN A 258 16.77 -18.82 -4.22
C ASN A 258 15.81 -18.34 -3.14
N VAL A 259 15.69 -17.03 -2.98
CA VAL A 259 14.74 -16.43 -2.04
C VAL A 259 13.31 -16.63 -2.54
N GLN A 260 12.48 -17.27 -1.71
CA GLN A 260 11.07 -17.50 -1.99
C GLN A 260 10.14 -16.64 -1.12
N THR A 261 10.62 -16.20 0.04
CA THR A 261 9.84 -15.36 0.95
C THR A 261 10.76 -14.42 1.70
N ILE A 262 10.36 -13.14 1.80
CA ILE A 262 11.01 -12.12 2.61
C ILE A 262 9.94 -11.49 3.49
N ILE A 263 10.20 -11.45 4.79
CA ILE A 263 9.31 -10.81 5.75
C ILE A 263 10.13 -9.79 6.51
N LYS A 264 9.73 -8.52 6.49
CA LYS A 264 10.37 -7.45 7.28
C LYS A 264 9.39 -6.99 8.33
N CYS A 265 9.80 -6.97 9.59
CA CYS A 265 8.95 -6.58 10.69
C CYS A 265 9.56 -5.42 11.44
N ALA A 266 8.77 -4.37 11.67
CA ALA A 266 9.16 -3.27 12.52
C ALA A 266 9.52 -3.76 13.93
N ASN A 267 10.52 -3.12 14.51
CA ASN A 267 10.96 -3.37 15.89
C ASN A 267 10.42 -2.32 16.89
N ASP A 268 9.63 -1.36 16.41
CA ASP A 268 9.10 -0.27 17.23
C ASP A 268 8.17 -0.78 18.35
N ASP A 269 8.23 -0.09 19.49
CA ASP A 269 7.35 -0.33 20.64
C ASP A 269 5.97 0.29 20.40
N VAL A 270 5.22 -0.29 19.46
CA VAL A 270 3.84 0.05 19.15
C VAL A 270 2.95 -1.17 19.38
N LYS A 271 1.65 -0.94 19.55
CA LYS A 271 0.69 -2.00 19.87
C LYS A 271 0.66 -3.15 18.84
N SER A 272 0.92 -2.84 17.58
CA SER A 272 0.90 -3.78 16.47
C SER A 272 1.99 -3.41 15.49
N PRO A 273 3.25 -3.77 15.78
CA PRO A 273 4.34 -3.48 14.87
C PRO A 273 4.06 -4.22 13.56
N PRO A 274 4.04 -3.55 12.40
CA PRO A 274 3.69 -4.21 11.15
C PRO A 274 4.83 -5.13 10.67
N CYS A 275 4.44 -6.18 9.95
CA CYS A 275 5.31 -6.92 9.05
C CYS A 275 4.86 -6.72 7.61
N THR A 276 5.80 -6.54 6.69
CA THR A 276 5.59 -6.74 5.26
C THR A 276 6.08 -8.14 4.88
N HIS A 277 5.33 -8.87 4.05
CA HIS A 277 5.64 -10.24 3.63
C HIS A 277 5.49 -10.34 2.12
N ASP A 278 6.61 -10.50 1.43
CA ASP A 278 6.67 -10.64 -0.02
C ASP A 278 7.00 -12.08 -0.41
N PHE A 279 6.24 -12.66 -1.34
CA PHE A 279 6.51 -13.97 -1.90
C PHE A 279 6.05 -14.08 -3.37
N ASN A 280 6.67 -15.00 -4.10
CA ASN A 280 6.24 -15.34 -5.46
C ASN A 280 5.08 -16.34 -5.39
N PHE A 281 4.01 -16.06 -6.13
CA PHE A 281 2.87 -16.96 -6.17
C PHE A 281 3.22 -18.26 -6.90
N PRO A 282 2.75 -19.43 -6.44
CA PRO A 282 3.05 -20.69 -7.09
C PRO A 282 2.46 -20.76 -8.51
N PRO A 283 3.10 -21.49 -9.45
CA PRO A 283 2.55 -21.72 -10.79
C PRO A 283 1.11 -22.28 -10.75
N PRO A 284 0.29 -22.04 -11.80
CA PRO A 284 0.66 -21.40 -13.08
C PRO A 284 0.56 -19.87 -13.09
N MET A 285 0.07 -19.25 -12.02
CA MET A 285 -0.25 -17.82 -11.98
C MET A 285 1.02 -16.98 -11.76
N LYS A 286 1.37 -16.12 -12.72
CA LYS A 286 2.55 -15.25 -12.69
C LYS A 286 2.23 -13.94 -11.98
N ILE A 287 2.17 -13.98 -10.66
CA ILE A 287 1.91 -12.82 -9.82
C ILE A 287 2.87 -12.76 -8.63
N ARG A 288 3.12 -11.55 -8.13
CA ARG A 288 3.84 -11.31 -6.88
C ARG A 288 2.87 -10.83 -5.83
N ILE A 289 3.03 -11.33 -4.62
CA ILE A 289 2.19 -10.99 -3.47
C ILE A 289 3.00 -10.18 -2.49
N SER A 290 2.43 -9.09 -2.00
CA SER A 290 2.91 -8.32 -0.86
C SER A 290 1.80 -8.26 0.17
N MET A 291 2.05 -8.77 1.37
CA MET A 291 1.10 -8.75 2.48
C MET A 291 1.59 -7.86 3.61
N MET A 292 0.65 -7.30 4.36
CA MET A 292 0.90 -6.59 5.60
C MET A 292 0.05 -7.19 6.71
N TYR A 293 0.69 -7.53 7.82
CA TYR A 293 0.00 -8.02 9.02
C TYR A 293 0.80 -7.70 10.28
N PRO A 294 0.17 -7.69 11.46
CA PRO A 294 0.88 -7.44 12.71
C PRO A 294 1.92 -8.51 13.07
N ARG A 295 3.05 -8.08 13.62
CA ARG A 295 4.20 -8.92 13.96
C ARG A 295 3.88 -10.10 14.87
N GLN A 296 2.88 -10.00 15.75
CA GLN A 296 2.47 -11.13 16.58
C GLN A 296 2.01 -12.35 15.76
N ASN A 297 1.61 -12.16 14.50
CA ASN A 297 1.15 -13.23 13.62
C ASN A 297 2.29 -13.87 12.80
N LEU A 298 3.54 -13.41 12.95
CA LEU A 298 4.70 -13.92 12.22
C LEU A 298 4.90 -15.44 12.38
N ALA A 299 4.58 -16.00 13.55
CA ALA A 299 4.66 -17.44 13.79
C ALA A 299 3.78 -18.27 12.83
N GLN A 300 2.76 -17.64 12.24
CA GLN A 300 1.79 -18.23 11.34
C GLN A 300 2.04 -17.87 9.87
N TRP A 301 3.19 -17.32 9.51
CA TRP A 301 3.49 -16.82 8.16
C TRP A 301 3.16 -17.83 7.04
N GLN A 302 3.46 -19.13 7.24
CA GLN A 302 3.14 -20.18 6.25
C GLN A 302 1.63 -20.37 6.11
N THR A 303 0.88 -20.28 7.21
CA THR A 303 -0.58 -20.39 7.20
C THR A 303 -1.21 -19.19 6.49
N ILE A 304 -0.72 -17.98 6.78
CA ILE A 304 -1.13 -16.74 6.12
C ILE A 304 -0.89 -16.84 4.61
N GLN A 305 0.32 -17.25 4.20
CA GLN A 305 0.69 -17.44 2.80
C GLN A 305 -0.21 -18.48 2.11
N ASN A 306 -0.45 -19.63 2.75
CA ASN A 306 -1.31 -20.67 2.17
C ASN A 306 -2.76 -20.22 2.00
N LYS A 307 -3.30 -19.44 2.95
CA LYS A 307 -4.64 -18.86 2.84
C LYS A 307 -4.73 -17.85 1.70
N ALA A 308 -3.75 -16.97 1.57
CA ALA A 308 -3.65 -16.05 0.44
C ALA A 308 -3.68 -16.80 -0.90
N VAL A 309 -2.91 -17.90 -1.02
CA VAL A 309 -2.92 -18.77 -2.20
C VAL A 309 -4.31 -19.35 -2.47
N GLN A 310 -4.97 -19.89 -1.45
CA GLN A 310 -6.30 -20.48 -1.57
C GLN A 310 -7.37 -19.46 -1.99
N PHE A 311 -7.37 -18.25 -1.41
CA PHE A 311 -8.31 -17.20 -1.78
C PHE A 311 -8.15 -16.77 -3.24
N ILE A 312 -6.91 -16.55 -3.68
CA ILE A 312 -6.60 -16.15 -5.06
C ILE A 312 -6.98 -17.25 -6.05
N GLN A 313 -6.73 -18.52 -5.71
CA GLN A 313 -7.19 -19.66 -6.51
C GLN A 313 -8.72 -19.75 -6.57
N GLY A 314 -9.42 -19.36 -5.50
CA GLY A 314 -10.88 -19.30 -5.46
C GLY A 314 -11.51 -18.26 -6.40
N PHE A 315 -10.72 -17.30 -6.92
CA PHE A 315 -11.20 -16.33 -7.90
C PHE A 315 -11.15 -16.82 -9.35
N GLN A 316 -10.56 -18.00 -9.62
CA GLN A 316 -10.46 -18.50 -10.98
C GLN A 316 -11.85 -18.69 -11.61
N ALA A 317 -12.01 -18.20 -12.84
CA ALA A 317 -13.24 -18.37 -13.58
C ALA A 317 -13.33 -19.79 -14.15
N GLU A 318 -14.47 -20.44 -13.96
CA GLU A 318 -14.83 -21.64 -14.72
C GLU A 318 -15.19 -21.21 -16.15
N LEU A 319 -14.23 -21.25 -17.07
CA LEU A 319 -14.54 -21.09 -18.49
C LEU A 319 -15.25 -22.37 -18.96
N ARG A 320 -16.56 -22.28 -19.19
CA ARG A 320 -17.29 -23.35 -19.89
C ARG A 320 -16.93 -23.27 -21.37
N GLU A 321 -16.33 -24.35 -21.89
CA GLU A 321 -16.12 -24.57 -23.32
C GLU A 321 -17.45 -24.70 -24.08
#